data_AF-A0A8X8WMP9-F1
#
_entry.id   AF-A0A8X8WMP9-F1
#
_cell.length_a   1.000
_cell.length_b   1.000
_cell.length_c   1.000
_cell.angle_alpha   90.00
_cell.angle_beta   90.00
_cell.angle_gamma   90.00
#
_symmetry.space_group_name_H-M   'P 1'
#
loop_
_entity.id
_entity.type
_entity.pdbx_description
1 polymer ?
#
loop_
_entity_poly.entity_id
_entity_poly.type
_entity_poly.pdbx_seq_one_letter_code
_entity_poly.pdbx_strand_id
1 'polypeptide(L)'
;MSSAIVRSGLRSALRGGASTPRVSPASKRSFSASSHHDEAAEASKWEKITYLGIVACSSLAVFILSKSHAHYDEPPAYPYLHIRNKEFPWGPDGLFEVELFGHPMRRLWEKMVF
;
A
#
# COMPACT_ATOMS: atom_id res chain seq x y z
N MET A 1 38.94 7.09 -0.10
CA MET A 1 40.14 6.47 -0.69
C MET A 1 40.14 6.76 -2.18
N SER A 2 41.13 7.50 -2.67
CA SER A 2 41.36 7.76 -4.10
C SER A 2 41.83 6.49 -4.82
N SER A 3 41.43 6.32 -6.09
CA SER A 3 42.30 5.95 -7.21
C SER A 3 41.50 5.92 -8.51
N ALA A 4 41.76 6.89 -9.39
CA ALA A 4 41.37 6.85 -10.79
C ALA A 4 42.43 6.04 -11.57
N ILE A 5 41.99 5.14 -12.45
CA ILE A 5 42.84 4.57 -13.51
C ILE A 5 42.12 4.80 -14.85
N VAL A 6 42.79 5.59 -15.68
CA VAL A 6 42.49 5.86 -17.09
C VAL A 6 43.39 4.97 -17.94
N ARG A 7 42.88 4.53 -19.09
CA ARG A 7 43.52 4.25 -20.42
C ARG A 7 42.97 2.93 -20.99
N SER A 8 42.07 3.00 -21.96
CA SER A 8 42.32 3.15 -23.40
C SER A 8 43.06 1.95 -24.00
N GLY A 9 42.35 1.23 -24.89
CA GLY A 9 42.89 0.15 -25.70
C GLY A 9 41.98 -0.12 -26.88
N LEU A 10 41.95 0.80 -27.86
CA LEU A 10 41.33 0.54 -29.16
C LEU A 10 42.41 0.11 -30.17
N ARG A 11 42.07 -0.94 -30.92
CA ARG A 11 42.65 -1.41 -32.20
C ARG A 11 43.84 -2.37 -32.09
N SER A 12 43.57 -3.64 -32.37
CA SER A 12 44.44 -4.44 -33.22
C SER A 12 43.66 -4.84 -34.47
N ALA A 13 44.29 -4.60 -35.61
CA ALA A 13 43.73 -4.66 -36.93
C ALA A 13 43.71 -6.09 -37.49
N LEU A 14 42.71 -6.34 -38.34
CA LEU A 14 42.74 -7.17 -39.56
C LEU A 14 44.03 -7.99 -39.79
N ARG A 15 43.94 -9.31 -39.61
CA ARG A 15 44.56 -10.32 -40.48
C ARG A 15 44.21 -11.74 -40.00
N GLY A 16 43.58 -12.51 -40.88
CA GLY A 16 43.42 -13.96 -40.67
C GLY A 16 42.11 -14.49 -41.23
N GLY A 17 42.00 -14.57 -42.55
CA GLY A 17 40.93 -15.33 -43.17
C GLY A 17 41.12 -16.82 -42.93
N ALA A 18 40.06 -17.51 -42.50
CA ALA A 18 39.78 -18.92 -42.77
C ALA A 18 38.35 -19.25 -42.28
N SER A 19 37.50 -19.65 -43.24
CA SER A 19 36.41 -20.62 -43.05
C SER A 19 35.32 -20.33 -42.00
N THR A 20 34.27 -19.61 -42.38
CA THR A 20 32.99 -19.63 -41.66
C THR A 20 32.03 -20.66 -42.27
N PRO A 21 31.71 -21.79 -41.60
CA PRO A 21 30.38 -22.36 -41.74
C PRO A 21 29.40 -21.42 -41.01
N ARG A 22 28.32 -21.01 -41.69
CA ARG A 22 27.21 -20.28 -41.08
C ARG A 22 26.59 -21.14 -39.98
N VAL A 23 27.06 -20.95 -38.74
CA VAL A 23 26.28 -21.29 -37.57
C VAL A 23 25.20 -20.23 -37.48
N SER A 24 23.96 -20.58 -37.84
CA SER A 24 22.77 -19.79 -37.51
C SER A 24 22.93 -19.33 -36.07
N PRO A 25 22.87 -18.02 -35.74
CA PRO A 25 22.94 -17.62 -34.35
C PRO A 25 21.76 -18.30 -33.69
N ALA A 26 22.04 -19.34 -32.89
CA ALA A 26 21.05 -19.99 -32.05
C ALA A 26 20.28 -18.86 -31.41
N SER A 27 18.97 -18.81 -31.63
CA SER A 27 18.08 -17.82 -31.02
C SER A 27 18.53 -17.69 -29.59
N LYS A 28 19.17 -16.54 -29.27
CA LYS A 28 19.67 -16.29 -27.93
C LYS A 28 18.42 -16.25 -27.10
N ARG A 29 18.10 -17.38 -26.49
CA ARG A 29 17.13 -17.51 -25.41
C ARG A 29 17.46 -16.36 -24.47
N SER A 30 16.62 -15.33 -24.53
CA SER A 30 16.69 -14.17 -23.65
C SER A 30 16.34 -14.71 -22.28
N PHE A 31 17.34 -15.24 -21.58
CA PHE A 31 17.21 -15.50 -20.16
C PHE A 31 16.92 -14.16 -19.51
N SER A 32 15.96 -14.13 -18.60
CA SER A 32 15.45 -12.98 -17.84
C SER A 32 16.52 -12.24 -17.00
N ALA A 33 17.81 -12.44 -17.28
CA ALA A 33 18.95 -11.89 -16.55
C ALA A 33 19.29 -10.44 -16.91
N SER A 34 18.64 -9.82 -17.91
CA SER A 34 18.79 -8.38 -18.18
C SER A 34 17.89 -7.49 -17.33
N SER A 35 17.09 -8.06 -16.42
CA SER A 35 16.02 -7.34 -15.72
C SER A 35 16.48 -6.47 -14.55
N HIS A 36 17.73 -6.52 -14.08
CA HIS A 36 18.14 -5.76 -12.87
C HIS A 36 17.91 -4.25 -12.96
N HIS A 37 17.97 -3.65 -14.16
CA HIS A 37 17.62 -2.23 -14.34
C HIS A 37 16.10 -2.01 -14.31
N ASP A 38 15.33 -2.97 -14.84
CA ASP A 38 13.88 -2.91 -14.94
C ASP A 38 13.22 -3.19 -13.57
N GLU A 39 13.71 -4.15 -12.79
CA GLU A 39 13.17 -4.47 -11.45
C GLU A 39 13.22 -3.27 -10.50
N ALA A 40 14.34 -2.53 -10.49
CA ALA A 40 14.49 -1.35 -9.63
C ALA A 40 13.57 -0.20 -10.05
N ALA A 41 13.40 -0.01 -11.37
CA ALA A 41 12.47 0.98 -11.92
C ALA A 41 11.01 0.59 -11.64
N GLU A 42 10.69 -0.70 -11.74
CA GLU A 42 9.36 -1.24 -11.44
C GLU A 42 9.03 -1.13 -9.95
N ALA A 43 9.95 -1.46 -9.06
CA ALA A 43 9.79 -1.27 -7.62
C ALA A 43 9.57 0.21 -7.28
N SER A 44 10.37 1.11 -7.86
CA SER A 44 10.24 2.57 -7.66
C SER A 44 8.88 3.11 -8.17
N LYS A 45 8.31 2.50 -9.21
CA LYS A 45 6.98 2.84 -9.72
C LYS A 45 5.90 2.44 -8.70
N TRP A 46 5.93 1.20 -8.22
CA TRP A 46 4.96 0.72 -7.25
C TRP A 46 5.05 1.46 -5.92
N GLU A 47 6.25 1.81 -5.48
CA GLU A 47 6.47 2.66 -4.31
C GLU A 47 5.71 4.00 -4.42
N LYS A 48 5.85 4.69 -5.56
CA LYS A 48 5.13 5.96 -5.81
C LYS A 48 3.61 5.77 -5.82
N ILE A 49 3.12 4.70 -6.44
CA ILE A 49 1.68 4.39 -6.47
C ILE A 49 1.17 4.13 -5.04
N THR A 50 1.93 3.39 -4.24
CA THR A 50 1.59 3.12 -2.85
C THR A 50 1.57 4.41 -2.02
N TYR A 51 2.56 5.30 -2.16
CA TYR A 51 2.53 6.59 -1.47
C TYR A 51 1.32 7.44 -1.87
N LEU A 52 0.98 7.47 -3.17
CA LEU A 52 -0.24 8.14 -3.63
C LEU A 52 -1.48 7.52 -2.96
N GLY A 53 -1.56 6.19 -2.90
CA GLY A 53 -2.63 5.46 -2.23
C GLY A 53 -2.72 5.77 -0.74
N ILE A 54 -1.58 5.81 -0.03
CA ILE A 54 -1.53 6.17 1.40
C ILE A 54 -2.09 7.58 1.60
N VAL A 55 -1.60 8.57 0.84
CA VAL A 55 -2.06 9.96 0.97
C VAL A 55 -3.55 10.09 0.65
N ALA A 56 -4.04 9.40 -0.39
CA ALA A 56 -5.45 9.41 -0.75
C ALA A 56 -6.32 8.74 0.33
N CYS A 57 -5.92 7.57 0.83
CA CYS A 57 -6.66 6.87 1.89
C CYS A 57 -6.64 7.65 3.21
N SER A 58 -5.52 8.24 3.60
CA SER A 58 -5.42 9.07 4.80
C SER A 58 -6.29 10.32 4.70
N SER A 59 -6.28 11.02 3.56
CA SER A 59 -7.13 12.20 3.37
C SER A 59 -8.61 11.84 3.36
N LEU A 60 -9.00 10.73 2.72
CA LEU A 60 -10.37 10.21 2.77
C LEU A 60 -10.78 9.83 4.20
N ALA A 61 -9.90 9.19 4.97
CA ALA A 61 -10.17 8.84 6.35
C ALA A 61 -10.43 10.09 7.20
N VAL A 62 -9.59 11.13 7.06
CA VAL A 62 -9.81 12.42 7.74
C VAL A 62 -11.15 13.02 7.34
N PHE A 63 -11.49 13.01 6.05
CA PHE A 63 -12.78 13.53 5.58
C PHE A 63 -13.98 12.77 6.16
N ILE A 64 -13.97 11.43 6.13
CA ILE A 64 -15.07 10.60 6.64
C ILE A 64 -15.21 10.76 8.16
N LEU A 65 -14.09 10.70 8.89
CA LEU A 65 -14.08 10.79 10.36
C LEU A 65 -14.37 12.20 10.88
N SER A 66 -14.15 13.24 10.06
CA SER A 66 -14.51 14.62 10.42
C SER A 66 -16.02 14.84 10.53
N LYS A 67 -16.83 13.98 9.90
CA LYS A 67 -18.29 14.08 9.96
C LYS A 67 -18.78 13.33 11.20
N SER A 68 -19.60 13.97 12.02
CA SER A 68 -20.28 13.25 13.11
C SER A 68 -21.32 12.30 12.53
N HIS A 69 -21.37 11.06 13.01
CA HIS A 69 -22.49 10.16 12.76
C HIS A 69 -23.76 10.73 13.42
N ALA A 70 -24.82 10.91 12.64
CA ALA A 70 -26.12 11.27 13.17
C ALA A 70 -26.76 10.02 13.79
N HIS A 71 -26.91 10.00 15.10
CA HIS A 71 -27.80 9.06 15.76
C HIS A 71 -29.23 9.57 15.53
N TYR A 72 -30.03 8.76 14.85
CA TYR A 72 -31.45 9.01 14.77
C TYR A 72 -32.10 8.64 16.10
N ASP A 73 -33.24 9.26 16.40
CA ASP A 73 -34.04 8.85 17.55
C ASP A 73 -34.39 7.37 17.43
N GLU A 74 -34.31 6.67 18.56
CA GLU A 74 -34.59 5.24 18.61
C GLU A 74 -36.01 5.00 18.08
N PRO A 75 -36.20 4.11 17.09
CA PRO A 75 -37.53 3.78 16.61
C PRO A 75 -38.42 3.29 17.76
N PRO A 76 -39.74 3.41 17.63
CA PRO A 76 -40.67 2.84 18.61
C PRO A 76 -40.33 1.38 18.90
N ALA A 77 -40.52 0.94 20.15
CA ALA A 77 -40.20 -0.41 20.59
C ALA A 77 -41.10 -1.46 19.88
N TYR A 78 -40.71 -1.86 18.68
CA TYR A 78 -41.40 -2.89 17.93
C TYR A 78 -41.15 -4.27 18.54
N PRO A 79 -42.12 -5.20 18.50
CA PRO A 79 -41.96 -6.54 19.07
C PRO A 79 -40.82 -7.38 18.47
N TYR A 80 -40.29 -6.97 17.31
CA TYR A 80 -39.17 -7.61 16.63
C TYR A 80 -37.82 -6.95 16.90
N LEU A 81 -37.78 -5.77 17.54
CA LEU A 81 -36.56 -5.11 17.98
C LEU A 81 -36.26 -5.53 19.43
N HIS A 82 -34.97 -5.59 19.77
CA HIS A 82 -34.50 -5.95 21.12
C HIS A 82 -35.03 -7.29 21.68
N ILE A 83 -35.33 -8.27 20.82
CA ILE A 83 -35.74 -9.61 21.28
C ILE A 83 -34.59 -10.27 22.05
N ARG A 84 -34.88 -10.71 23.29
CA ARG A 84 -33.97 -11.52 24.11
C ARG A 84 -34.61 -12.86 24.45
N ASN A 85 -34.20 -13.92 23.75
CA ASN A 85 -34.61 -15.30 24.05
C ASN A 85 -33.76 -15.94 25.16
N LYS A 86 -32.53 -15.47 25.35
CA LYS A 86 -31.58 -15.92 26.36
C LYS A 86 -30.71 -14.72 26.76
N GLU A 87 -30.42 -14.61 28.05
CA GLU A 87 -29.49 -13.61 28.56
C GLU A 87 -28.07 -13.81 28.02
N PHE A 88 -27.39 -12.69 27.73
CA PHE A 88 -25.98 -12.73 27.34
C PHE A 88 -25.10 -13.04 28.57
N PRO A 89 -23.96 -13.74 28.37
CA PRO A 89 -23.05 -14.07 29.47
C PRO A 89 -22.44 -12.86 30.22
N TRP A 90 -22.44 -11.66 29.61
CA TRP A 90 -21.79 -10.45 30.12
C TRP A 90 -22.76 -9.36 30.59
N GLY A 91 -24.08 -9.57 30.48
CA GLY A 91 -25.08 -8.65 31.03
C GLY A 91 -26.22 -8.28 30.08
N PRO A 92 -27.03 -7.28 30.48
CA PRO A 92 -28.24 -6.89 29.77
C PRO A 92 -28.00 -6.27 28.40
N ASP A 93 -26.89 -5.56 28.19
CA ASP A 93 -26.63 -4.83 26.94
C ASP A 93 -25.87 -5.66 25.90
N GLY A 94 -26.00 -5.28 24.62
CA GLY A 94 -25.22 -5.88 23.55
C GLY A 94 -23.71 -5.72 23.78
N LEU A 95 -22.91 -6.62 23.20
CA LEU A 95 -21.44 -6.67 23.41
C LEU A 95 -20.72 -5.32 23.12
N PHE A 96 -21.29 -4.52 22.22
CA PHE A 96 -20.73 -3.23 21.80
C PHE A 96 -21.58 -2.01 22.22
N GLU A 97 -22.63 -2.21 23.01
CA GLU A 97 -23.59 -1.16 23.38
C GLU A 97 -23.24 -0.46 24.71
N VAL A 98 -22.15 -0.87 25.36
CA VAL A 98 -21.66 -0.22 26.56
C VAL A 98 -20.99 1.09 26.19
N GLU A 99 -21.63 2.23 26.49
CA GLU A 99 -21.01 3.56 26.37
C GLU A 99 -19.81 3.71 27.32
N LEU A 100 -18.66 3.20 26.93
CA LEU A 100 -17.42 3.32 27.71
C LEU A 100 -16.79 4.73 27.61
N PHE A 101 -17.25 5.59 26.71
CA PHE A 101 -16.57 6.85 26.42
C PHE A 101 -17.48 8.00 25.91
N GLY A 102 -18.61 8.25 26.57
CA GLY A 102 -19.44 9.42 26.28
C GLY A 102 -18.91 10.69 26.97
N HIS A 103 -18.47 11.69 26.19
CA HIS A 103 -18.17 13.11 26.53
C HIS A 103 -16.72 13.66 26.71
N PRO A 104 -15.68 12.95 27.21
CA PRO A 104 -14.37 13.59 27.42
C PRO A 104 -13.54 13.75 26.14
N MET A 105 -13.51 12.73 25.28
CA MET A 105 -12.64 12.71 24.07
C MET A 105 -13.11 13.68 22.98
N ARG A 106 -14.42 13.90 22.82
CA ARG A 106 -14.96 14.90 21.90
C ARG A 106 -14.47 16.32 22.23
N ARG A 107 -14.50 16.68 23.52
CA ARG A 107 -14.01 17.99 24.01
C ARG A 107 -12.49 18.14 23.89
N LEU A 108 -11.74 17.05 23.96
CA LEU A 108 -10.28 17.07 23.78
C LEU A 108 -9.90 17.22 22.30
N TRP A 109 -10.63 16.56 21.39
CA TRP A 109 -10.41 16.68 19.95
C TRP A 109 -10.79 18.08 19.43
N GLU A 110 -11.93 18.64 19.86
CA GLU A 110 -12.32 20.02 19.50
C GLU A 110 -11.29 21.06 19.97
N LYS A 111 -10.69 20.90 21.16
CA LYS A 111 -9.63 21.78 21.69
C LYS A 111 -8.25 21.60 21.05
N MET A 112 -8.00 20.47 20.40
CA MET A 112 -6.73 20.20 19.71
C MET A 112 -6.77 20.63 18.25
N VAL A 113 -7.97 20.74 17.66
CA VAL A 113 -8.18 21.08 16.25
C VAL A 113 -8.57 22.55 16.04
N PHE A 114 -9.14 23.22 17.05
CA PHE A 114 -9.43 24.66 17.08
C PHE A 114 -8.74 25.35 18.27
#